data_AF-A0A399QAP6-F1
#
_entry.id   AF-A0A399QAP6-F1
#
_cell.length_a   1.000
_cell.length_b   1.000
_cell.length_c   1.000
_cell.angle_alpha   90.00
_cell.angle_beta   90.00
_cell.angle_gamma   90.00
#
_symmetry.space_group_name_H-M   'P 1'
#
loop_
_entity.id
_entity.type
_entity.pdbx_description
1 polymer ?
#
loop_
_entity_poly.entity_id
_entity_poly.type
_entity_poly.pdbx_seq_one_letter_code
_entity_poly.pdbx_strand_id
1 'polypeptide(L)'
;MCVLMFSSRFCVPCQATRRTLQEVQRLLPWLPVEELDVAAHPELAEAERIRSTPTILVLAGELEVLRAEGVPTAPQVLQAVVRAMDGTAPAAPDSASEHPEPA
;
A
#
# COMPACT_ATOMS: atom_id res chain seq x y z
N MET A 1 12.76 -3.86 6.30
CA MET A 1 11.96 -3.44 5.14
C MET A 1 10.70 -4.28 5.14
N CYS A 2 9.51 -3.68 5.15
CA CYS A 2 8.24 -4.39 5.05
C CYS A 2 7.16 -3.51 4.40
N VAL A 3 6.06 -4.15 4.01
CA VAL A 3 4.87 -3.48 3.48
C VAL A 3 3.70 -3.75 4.42
N LEU A 4 3.03 -2.69 4.86
CA LEU A 4 1.76 -2.78 5.56
C LEU A 4 0.63 -2.38 4.61
N MET A 5 -0.45 -3.15 4.59
CA MET A 5 -1.67 -2.83 3.86
C MET A 5 -2.81 -2.67 4.86
N PHE A 6 -3.31 -1.43 5.01
CA PHE A 6 -4.55 -1.17 5.72
C PHE A 6 -5.74 -1.48 4.80
N SER A 7 -6.63 -2.32 5.29
CA SER A 7 -7.77 -2.84 4.54
C SER A 7 -9.07 -2.65 5.32
N SER A 8 -10.19 -2.86 4.65
CA SER A 8 -11.50 -2.93 5.29
C SER A 8 -12.25 -4.17 4.80
N ARG A 9 -13.04 -4.77 5.69
CA ARG A 9 -13.92 -5.90 5.36
C ARG A 9 -14.96 -5.41 4.34
N PHE A 10 -15.16 -6.16 3.26
CA PHE A 10 -16.04 -5.81 2.13
C PHE A 10 -15.54 -4.70 1.18
N CYS A 11 -14.28 -4.30 1.27
CA CYS A 11 -13.65 -3.40 0.30
C CYS A 11 -13.21 -4.15 -0.97
N VAL A 12 -13.89 -3.92 -2.10
CA VAL A 12 -13.53 -4.48 -3.43
C VAL A 12 -12.13 -4.04 -3.88
N PRO A 13 -11.76 -2.75 -3.80
CA PRO A 13 -10.40 -2.29 -4.15
C PRO A 13 -9.31 -2.99 -3.31
N CYS A 14 -9.61 -3.34 -2.06
CA CYS A 14 -8.70 -4.07 -1.19
C CYS A 14 -8.46 -5.50 -1.70
N GLN A 15 -9.47 -6.17 -2.29
CA GLN A 15 -9.24 -7.48 -2.90
C GLN A 15 -8.31 -7.40 -4.11
N ALA A 16 -8.42 -6.36 -4.94
CA ALA A 16 -7.50 -6.13 -6.04
C ALA A 16 -6.06 -5.91 -5.53
N THR A 17 -5.90 -5.10 -4.48
CA THR A 17 -4.60 -4.85 -3.85
C THR A 17 -3.97 -6.11 -3.26
N ARG A 18 -4.76 -7.00 -2.63
CA ARG A 18 -4.27 -8.30 -2.15
C ARG A 18 -3.67 -9.15 -3.27
N ARG A 19 -4.30 -9.16 -4.46
CA ARG A 19 -3.75 -9.89 -5.63
C ARG A 19 -2.43 -9.27 -6.09
N THR A 20 -2.37 -7.94 -6.19
CA THR A 20 -1.13 -7.23 -6.50
C THR A 20 -0.01 -7.58 -5.52
N LEU A 21 -0.28 -7.56 -4.21
CA LEU A 21 0.74 -7.86 -3.20
C LEU A 21 1.15 -9.34 -3.18
N GLN A 22 0.26 -10.26 -3.57
CA GLN A 22 0.62 -11.66 -3.79
C GLN A 22 1.58 -11.82 -4.97
N GLU A 23 1.37 -11.10 -6.08
CA GLU A 23 2.30 -11.09 -7.21
C GLU A 23 3.67 -10.54 -6.81
N VAL A 24 3.69 -9.47 -6.01
CA VAL A 24 4.94 -8.90 -5.47
C VAL A 24 5.66 -9.90 -4.58
N GLN A 25 4.98 -10.59 -3.68
CA GLN A 25 5.60 -11.61 -2.82
C GLN A 25 6.16 -12.80 -3.61
N ARG A 26 5.60 -13.12 -4.79
CA ARG A 26 6.19 -14.14 -5.68
C ARG A 26 7.52 -13.70 -6.27
N LEU A 27 7.69 -12.40 -6.52
CA LEU A 27 8.92 -11.82 -7.07
C LEU A 27 9.95 -11.50 -5.99
N LEU A 28 9.49 -11.10 -4.80
CA LEU A 28 10.29 -10.75 -3.63
C LEU A 28 9.88 -11.60 -2.42
N PRO A 29 10.25 -12.90 -2.34
CA PRO A 29 9.82 -13.79 -1.26
C PRO A 29 10.33 -13.38 0.12
N TRP A 30 11.36 -12.55 0.17
CA TRP A 30 11.95 -12.03 1.40
C TRP A 30 11.23 -10.79 1.94
N LEU A 31 10.33 -10.16 1.16
CA LEU A 31 9.64 -8.93 1.54
C LEU A 31 8.40 -9.26 2.39
N PRO A 32 8.39 -8.93 3.69
CA PRO A 32 7.22 -9.14 4.53
C PRO A 32 6.09 -8.22 4.07
N VAL A 33 4.90 -8.80 3.90
CA VAL A 33 3.66 -8.07 3.64
C VAL A 33 2.67 -8.44 4.72
N GLU A 34 2.18 -7.45 5.46
CA GLU A 34 1.19 -7.62 6.50
C GLU A 34 -0.08 -6.85 6.15
N GLU A 35 -1.24 -7.47 6.37
CA GLU A 35 -2.54 -6.86 6.15
C GLU A 35 -3.21 -6.57 7.49
N LEU A 36 -3.67 -5.32 7.66
CA LEU A 36 -4.31 -4.83 8.88
C LEU A 36 -5.72 -4.33 8.56
N ASP A 37 -6.74 -5.02 9.07
CA ASP A 37 -8.13 -4.53 8.99
C ASP A 37 -8.30 -3.33 9.92
N VAL A 38 -8.71 -2.18 9.37
CA VAL A 38 -8.91 -0.92 10.12
C VAL A 38 -9.98 -1.03 11.22
N ALA A 39 -10.97 -1.91 11.06
CA ALA A 39 -11.98 -2.14 12.08
C ALA A 39 -11.45 -3.01 13.23
N ALA A 40 -10.46 -3.87 12.96
CA ALA A 40 -9.80 -4.68 13.98
C ALA A 40 -8.66 -3.92 14.70
N HIS A 41 -8.06 -2.92 14.04
CA HIS A 41 -6.94 -2.13 14.57
C HIS A 41 -7.20 -0.61 14.45
N PRO A 42 -8.26 -0.08 15.07
CA PRO A 42 -8.67 1.32 14.89
C PRO A 42 -7.63 2.32 15.42
N GLU A 43 -7.01 2.04 16.58
CA GLU A 43 -6.00 2.92 17.19
C GLU A 43 -4.75 3.05 16.30
N LEU A 44 -4.32 1.94 15.70
CA LEU A 44 -3.19 1.93 14.78
C LEU A 44 -3.52 2.65 13.46
N ALA A 45 -4.73 2.44 12.93
CA ALA A 45 -5.19 3.15 11.73
C ALA A 45 -5.26 4.67 11.97
N GLU A 46 -5.67 5.11 13.15
CA GLU A 46 -5.67 6.52 13.53
C GLU A 46 -4.24 7.07 13.69
N ALA A 47 -3.36 6.36 14.39
CA ALA A 47 -1.96 6.74 14.57
C ALA A 47 -1.24 6.92 13.21
N GLU A 48 -1.51 6.00 12.27
CA GLU A 48 -0.97 6.04 10.90
C GLU A 48 -1.75 6.97 9.96
N ARG A 49 -2.73 7.73 10.46
CA ARG A 49 -3.55 8.69 9.71
C ARG A 49 -4.17 8.08 8.44
N ILE A 50 -4.70 6.86 8.56
CA ILE A 50 -5.35 6.15 7.46
C ILE A 50 -6.73 6.77 7.20
N ARG A 51 -6.88 7.44 6.06
CA ARG A 51 -8.14 8.14 5.67
C ARG A 51 -8.97 7.36 4.67
N SER A 52 -8.36 6.43 3.96
CA SER A 52 -8.99 5.65 2.90
C SER A 52 -8.42 4.22 2.90
N THR A 53 -9.21 3.26 2.44
CA THR A 53 -8.75 1.89 2.21
C THR A 53 -8.92 1.53 0.74
N PRO A 54 -7.97 0.82 0.11
CA PRO A 54 -6.71 0.36 0.69
C PRO A 54 -5.68 1.49 0.82
N THR A 55 -4.89 1.47 1.89
CA THR A 55 -3.67 2.29 2.02
C THR A 55 -2.50 1.37 2.26
N ILE A 56 -1.40 1.61 1.55
CA ILE A 56 -0.16 0.85 1.66
C ILE A 56 0.93 1.74 2.22
N LEU A 57 1.62 1.25 3.24
CA LEU A 57 2.82 1.84 3.78
C LEU A 57 4.00 0.92 3.48
N VAL A 58 5.10 1.51 3.04
CA VAL A 58 6.40 0.82 2.94
C VAL A 58 7.27 1.36 4.06
N LEU A 59 7.81 0.45 4.88
CA LEU A 59 8.59 0.79 6.06
C LEU A 59 10.02 0.26 5.96
N ALA A 60 10.99 1.13 6.25
CA ALA A 60 12.40 0.79 6.42
C ALA A 60 12.75 0.79 7.92
N GLY A 61 12.37 -0.28 8.62
CA GLY A 61 12.40 -0.29 10.09
C GLY A 61 11.14 0.41 10.61
N GLU A 62 11.28 1.41 11.47
CA GLU A 62 10.15 2.24 11.93
C GLU A 62 9.88 3.45 11.02
N LEU A 63 10.71 3.66 9.99
CA LEU A 63 10.58 4.81 9.09
C LEU A 63 9.61 4.49 7.95
N GLU A 64 8.51 5.24 7.85
CA GLU A 64 7.68 5.31 6.65
C GLU A 64 8.48 5.97 5.52
N VAL A 65 8.71 5.23 4.45
CA VAL A 65 9.48 5.69 3.28
C VAL A 65 8.60 5.89 2.04
N LEU A 66 7.42 5.26 2.00
CA LEU A 66 6.41 5.51 1.00
C LEU A 66 5.01 5.22 1.57
N ARG A 67 4.05 6.03 1.13
CA ARG A 67 2.61 5.81 1.29
C ARG A 67 1.92 5.88 -0.06
N ALA A 68 1.01 4.95 -0.30
CA ALA A 68 0.13 4.96 -1.46
C ALA A 68 -1.31 4.69 -1.01
N GLU A 69 -2.24 5.54 -1.45
CA GLU A 69 -3.67 5.34 -1.27
C GLU A 69 -4.26 4.77 -2.59
N GLY A 70 -5.22 3.85 -2.48
CA GLY A 70 -5.85 3.21 -3.64
C GLY A 70 -5.16 1.92 -4.10
N VAL A 71 -5.56 1.41 -5.27
CA VAL A 71 -5.10 0.11 -5.78
C VAL A 71 -3.82 0.30 -6.60
N PRO A 72 -2.65 -0.15 -6.14
CA PRO A 72 -1.44 -0.08 -6.95
C PRO A 72 -1.39 -1.23 -7.94
N THR A 73 -0.52 -1.05 -8.93
CA THR A 73 0.00 -2.11 -9.79
C THR A 73 1.26 -2.74 -9.16
N ALA A 74 1.58 -3.98 -9.53
CA ALA A 74 2.78 -4.65 -9.02
C ALA A 74 4.09 -3.88 -9.34
N PRO A 75 4.28 -3.31 -10.56
CA PRO A 75 5.45 -2.47 -10.84
C PRO A 75 5.60 -1.26 -9.92
N GLN A 76 4.50 -0.60 -9.55
CA GLN A 76 4.55 0.54 -8.61
C GLN A 76 5.03 0.12 -7.23
N VAL A 77 4.56 -1.03 -6.71
CA VAL A 77 5.01 -1.55 -5.42
C VAL A 77 6.48 -1.95 -5.48
N LEU A 78 6.92 -2.63 -6.55
CA LEU A 78 8.32 -3.01 -6.72
C LEU A 78 9.23 -1.78 -6.79
N GLN A 79 8.84 -0.76 -7.54
CA GLN A 79 9.61 0.49 -7.64
C GLN A 79 9.69 1.21 -6.28
N ALA A 80 8.60 1.22 -5.50
CA ALA A 80 8.58 1.77 -4.16
C ALA A 80 9.60 1.07 -3.25
N VAL A 81 9.65 -0.26 -3.28
CA VAL A 81 10.58 -1.06 -2.49
C VAL A 81 12.03 -0.78 -2.89
N VAL A 82 12.36 -0.72 -4.19
CA VAL A 82 13.72 -0.41 -4.65
C VAL A 82 14.14 0.98 -4.17
N ARG A 83 13.30 2.00 -4.38
CA ARG A 83 13.59 3.39 -3.94
C ARG A 83 13.83 3.48 -2.44
N ALA A 84 13.04 2.75 -1.66
CA ALA A 84 13.18 2.65 -0.22
C ALA A 84 14.51 2.01 0.21
N MET A 85 15.01 1.02 -0.54
CA MET A 85 16.33 0.42 -0.31
C MET A 85 17.47 1.38 -0.68
N ASP A 86 17.28 2.18 -1.74
CA ASP A 86 18.27 3.14 -2.24
C ASP A 86 18.29 4.47 -1.45
N GLY A 87 17.48 4.60 -0.39
CA GLY A 87 17.40 5.83 0.42
C GLY A 87 16.81 7.04 -0.30
N THR A 88 16.16 6.84 -1.45
CA THR A 88 15.55 7.91 -2.23
C THR A 88 14.05 7.93 -1.99
N ALA A 89 13.55 8.93 -1.26
CA ALA A 89 12.10 9.11 -1.06
C ALA A 89 11.39 9.39 -2.41
N PRO A 90 10.23 8.77 -2.68
CA PRO A 90 9.44 9.05 -3.88
C PRO A 90 8.65 10.36 -3.76
N ALA A 91 8.56 11.09 -4.87
CA ALA A 91 7.49 12.05 -5.10
C ALA A 91 6.15 11.30 -5.11
N ALA A 92 5.14 11.87 -4.45
CA ALA A 92 3.81 11.29 -4.27
C ALA A 92 3.21 10.74 -5.57
N PRO A 93 2.46 9.62 -5.52
CA PRO A 93 1.74 9.15 -6.69
C PRO A 93 0.74 10.20 -7.15
N ASP A 94 0.81 10.53 -8.43
CA ASP A 94 -0.08 11.48 -9.10
C ASP A 94 -1.54 11.05 -8.85
N SER A 95 -2.26 11.92 -8.17
CA SER A 95 -3.64 11.70 -7.78
C SER A 95 -4.54 11.98 -8.98
N ALA A 96 -4.81 10.97 -9.80
CA ALA A 96 -6.06 10.88 -10.58
C ALA A 96 -6.05 9.65 -11.50
N SER A 97 -6.71 8.58 -11.08
CA SER A 97 -7.55 7.86 -12.05
C SER A 97 -8.90 8.55 -12.05
N GLU A 98 -8.98 9.66 -12.78
CA GLU A 98 -10.25 10.24 -13.22
C GLU A 98 -10.94 9.16 -14.07
N HIS A 99 -11.95 8.52 -13.49
CA HIS A 99 -12.93 7.77 -14.28
C HIS A 99 -14.01 8.77 -14.68
N PRO A 100 -14.13 9.15 -15.97
CA PRO A 100 -15.34 9.81 -16.42
C PRO A 100 -16.51 8.82 -16.35
N GLU A 101 -17.53 9.19 -15.58
CA GLU A 101 -18.84 8.54 -15.54
C GLU A 101 -19.53 8.74 -16.92
N PRO A 102 -20.01 7.70 -17.61
CA PRO A 102 -20.70 7.88 -18.88
C PRO A 102 -22.14 8.39 -18.65
N ALA A 103 -22.45 9.54 -19.26
CA ALA A 103 -23.80 10.04 -19.48
C ALA A 103 -24.36 9.53 -20.82
#